data_AF-J9FFA5-F1
#
_entry.id   AF-J9FFA5-F1
#
_cell.length_a   1.000
_cell.length_b   1.000
_cell.length_c   1.000
_cell.angle_alpha   90.00
_cell.angle_beta   90.00
_cell.angle_gamma   90.00
#
_symmetry.space_group_name_H-M   'P 1'
#
loop_
_entity.id
_entity.type
_entity.pdbx_description
1 polymer ?
#
loop_
_entity_poly.entity_id
_entity_poly.type
_entity_poly.pdbx_seq_one_letter_code
_entity_poly.pdbx_strand_id
1 'polypeptide(L)'
;MRKKRERRCYRMNEQTKAVSELSRSAIDLAQAAGDLGALKVIFGVFMVMMLLIIAMFVYQTFTTSKRLAVVEDAAKKTIGYFTPIADRNVGREEGKAIIRESVTRTATVIKYGILKIRYENNLSPGSADDRIKGLIRTEHNDRNALLGRFMLVNRKLSFVCEESDDSAMIELMKEHVYMSKDKFTASLMAQEVNYLMDGVKARYQNKIDELL
;
A
#
# COMPACT_ATOMS: atom_id res chain seq x y z
N MET A 1 52.44 101.07 14.96
CA MET A 1 51.39 100.44 15.80
C MET A 1 50.19 99.83 15.04
N ARG A 2 50.03 99.99 13.71
CA ARG A 2 48.92 99.39 12.92
C ARG A 2 48.96 97.85 12.80
N LYS A 3 50.12 97.27 12.49
CA LYS A 3 50.30 95.81 12.30
C LYS A 3 49.94 94.92 13.52
N LYS A 4 49.87 95.47 14.74
CA LYS A 4 49.54 94.71 15.96
C LYS A 4 48.02 94.64 16.22
N ARG A 5 47.24 95.58 15.67
CA ARG A 5 45.76 95.57 15.72
C ARG A 5 45.17 94.65 14.65
N GLU A 6 45.73 94.65 13.44
CA GLU A 6 45.30 93.76 12.34
C GLU A 6 45.49 92.27 12.69
N ARG A 7 46.62 91.89 13.30
CA ARG A 7 46.87 90.51 13.76
C ARG A 7 45.97 90.06 14.91
N ARG A 8 45.33 90.99 15.61
CA ARG A 8 44.40 90.70 16.71
C ARG A 8 42.98 90.48 16.16
N CYS A 9 42.55 91.29 15.18
CA CYS A 9 41.30 91.04 14.44
C CYS A 9 41.36 89.77 13.58
N TYR A 10 42.51 89.45 12.97
CA TYR A 10 42.67 88.23 12.18
C TYR A 10 42.52 86.97 13.06
N ARG A 11 43.18 86.94 14.22
CA ARG A 11 43.03 85.85 15.20
C ARG A 11 41.64 85.77 15.81
N MET A 12 40.96 86.89 16.05
CA MET A 12 39.57 86.88 16.51
C MET A 12 38.63 86.29 15.45
N ASN A 13 38.77 86.70 14.18
CA ASN A 13 37.97 86.17 13.07
C ASN A 13 38.22 84.68 12.79
N GLU A 14 39.45 84.23 12.98
CA GLU A 14 39.83 82.81 12.84
C GLU A 14 39.24 81.97 13.98
N GLN A 15 39.22 82.49 15.21
CA GLN A 15 38.56 81.85 16.34
C GLN A 15 37.03 81.84 16.21
N THR A 16 36.38 82.91 15.75
CA THR A 16 34.92 82.89 15.49
C THR A 16 34.55 81.97 14.34
N LYS A 17 35.38 81.85 13.29
CA LYS A 17 35.17 80.87 12.22
C LYS A 17 35.29 79.44 12.72
N ALA A 18 36.36 79.12 13.46
CA ALA A 18 36.55 77.79 14.03
C ALA A 18 35.42 77.40 15.00
N VAL A 19 34.95 78.34 15.83
CA VAL A 19 33.80 78.11 16.74
C VAL A 19 32.48 77.96 15.96
N SER A 20 32.30 78.70 14.86
CA SER A 20 31.10 78.56 14.01
C SER A 20 31.08 77.25 13.21
N GLU A 21 32.24 76.74 12.78
CA GLU A 21 32.38 75.45 12.10
C GLU A 21 32.17 74.30 13.09
N LEU A 22 32.77 74.36 14.28
CA LEU A 22 32.49 73.41 15.37
C LEU A 22 31.02 73.40 15.78
N SER A 23 30.37 74.57 15.83
CA SER A 23 28.94 74.65 16.14
C SER A 23 28.08 74.07 15.01
N ARG A 24 28.46 74.26 13.74
CA ARG A 24 27.77 73.61 12.59
C ARG A 24 27.95 72.10 12.60
N SER A 25 29.15 71.60 12.85
CA SER A 25 29.39 70.16 12.97
C SER A 25 28.68 69.56 14.17
N ALA A 26 28.57 70.29 15.29
CA ALA A 26 27.78 69.87 16.44
C ALA A 26 26.27 69.89 16.17
N ILE A 27 25.78 70.83 15.36
CA ILE A 27 24.38 70.90 14.91
C ILE A 27 24.08 69.79 13.91
N ASP A 28 24.97 69.52 12.94
CA ASP A 28 24.82 68.41 11.98
C ASP A 28 24.91 67.04 12.69
N LEU A 29 25.77 66.92 13.71
CA LEU A 29 25.83 65.73 14.56
C LEU A 29 24.60 65.62 15.48
N ALA A 30 24.06 66.73 15.98
CA ALA A 30 22.82 66.76 16.76
C ALA A 30 21.57 66.50 15.89
N GLN A 31 21.60 66.87 14.61
CA GLN A 31 20.54 66.63 13.64
C GLN A 31 20.59 65.18 13.12
N ALA A 32 21.79 64.64 12.89
CA ALA A 32 22.01 63.20 12.71
C ALA A 32 21.67 62.38 13.98
N ALA A 33 21.83 62.97 15.18
CA ALA A 33 21.40 62.37 16.44
C ALA A 33 19.89 62.52 16.70
N GLY A 34 19.22 63.53 16.14
CA GLY A 34 17.76 63.60 16.07
C GLY A 34 17.19 62.46 15.21
N ASP A 35 17.89 62.11 14.13
CA ASP A 35 17.60 60.93 13.30
C ASP A 35 18.00 59.59 13.94
N LEU A 36 18.82 59.56 15.01
CA LEU A 36 19.04 58.34 15.80
C LEU A 36 17.74 57.88 16.49
N GLY A 37 16.82 58.79 16.78
CA GLY A 37 15.48 58.46 17.29
C GLY A 37 14.69 57.63 16.28
N ALA A 38 14.58 58.11 15.03
CA ALA A 38 13.90 57.40 13.95
C ALA A 38 14.63 56.10 13.57
N LEU A 39 15.96 56.12 13.49
CA LEU A 39 16.79 54.97 13.19
C LEU A 39 16.66 53.87 14.25
N LYS A 40 16.66 54.23 15.53
CA LYS A 40 16.46 53.28 16.65
C LYS A 40 15.06 52.68 16.65
N VAL A 41 14.05 53.46 16.27
CA VAL A 41 12.67 52.96 16.10
C VAL A 41 12.59 51.97 14.92
N ILE A 42 13.21 52.27 13.78
CA ILE A 42 13.24 51.37 12.61
C ILE A 42 13.99 50.07 12.96
N PHE A 43 15.14 50.14 13.62
CA PHE A 43 15.85 48.95 14.10
C PHE A 43 15.04 48.14 15.11
N GLY A 44 14.30 48.81 16.01
CA GLY A 44 13.39 48.16 16.94
C GLY A 44 12.26 47.41 16.23
N VAL A 45 11.60 48.05 15.26
CA VAL A 45 10.54 47.43 14.45
C VAL A 45 11.09 46.26 13.64
N PHE A 46 12.29 46.41 13.05
CA PHE A 46 12.94 45.35 12.29
C PHE A 46 13.29 44.15 13.17
N MET A 47 13.82 44.38 14.39
CA MET A 47 14.10 43.33 15.36
C MET A 47 12.83 42.58 15.79
N VAL A 48 11.74 43.29 16.04
CA VAL A 48 10.45 42.68 16.41
C VAL A 48 9.89 41.85 15.25
N MET A 49 9.91 42.38 14.02
CA MET A 49 9.51 41.66 12.81
C MET A 49 10.36 40.40 12.59
N MET A 50 11.68 40.49 12.78
CA MET A 50 12.59 39.36 12.63
C MET A 50 12.29 38.26 13.67
N LEU A 51 12.02 38.64 14.92
CA LEU A 51 11.62 37.69 15.96
C LEU A 51 10.29 37.00 15.64
N LEU A 52 9.31 37.72 15.09
CA LEU A 52 8.03 37.15 14.66
C LEU A 52 8.20 36.15 13.51
N ILE A 53 9.05 36.46 12.53
CA ILE A 53 9.36 35.56 11.41
C ILE A 53 10.03 34.28 11.93
N ILE A 54 11.01 34.40 12.84
CA ILE A 54 11.68 33.24 13.43
C ILE A 54 10.69 32.39 14.23
N ALA A 55 9.83 33.00 15.05
CA ALA A 55 8.81 32.28 15.80
C ALA A 55 7.83 31.53 14.89
N MET A 56 7.39 32.17 13.80
CA MET A 56 6.52 31.56 12.80
C MET A 56 7.21 30.39 12.08
N PHE A 57 8.49 30.54 11.74
CA PHE A 57 9.28 29.49 11.09
C PHE A 57 9.48 28.27 12.00
N VAL A 58 9.79 28.49 13.29
CA VAL A 58 9.89 27.42 14.29
C VAL A 58 8.53 26.72 14.44
N TYR A 59 7.44 27.46 14.57
CA TYR A 59 6.10 26.90 14.67
C TYR A 59 5.72 26.06 13.44
N GLN A 60 6.01 26.53 12.23
CA GLN A 60 5.77 25.79 10.99
C GLN A 60 6.61 24.51 10.93
N THR A 61 7.88 24.57 11.35
CA THR A 61 8.78 23.40 11.36
C THR A 61 8.26 22.33 12.31
N PHE A 62 7.84 22.69 13.53
CA PHE A 62 7.28 21.76 14.50
C PHE A 62 5.95 21.15 14.04
N THR A 63 5.03 21.96 13.50
CA THR A 63 3.73 21.47 13.02
C THR A 63 3.87 20.55 11.81
N THR A 64 4.77 20.89 10.88
CA THR A 64 5.07 20.07 9.70
C THR A 64 5.71 18.74 10.11
N SER A 65 6.67 18.76 11.04
CA SER A 65 7.32 17.54 11.55
C SER A 65 6.31 16.60 12.22
N LYS A 66 5.36 17.13 13.01
CA LYS A 66 4.28 16.33 13.61
C LYS A 66 3.37 15.70 12.55
N ARG A 67 2.99 16.45 11.51
CA ARG A 67 2.17 15.92 10.41
C ARG A 67 2.92 14.84 9.64
N LEU A 68 4.21 15.02 9.39
CA LEU A 68 5.05 14.04 8.71
C LEU A 68 5.14 12.73 9.51
N ALA A 69 5.30 12.80 10.84
CA ALA A 69 5.33 11.62 11.69
C ALA A 69 4.01 10.83 11.67
N VAL A 70 2.86 11.52 11.63
CA VAL A 70 1.54 10.87 11.52
C VAL A 70 1.37 10.19 10.15
N VAL A 71 1.82 10.84 9.07
CA VAL A 71 1.80 10.25 7.72
C VAL A 71 2.74 9.05 7.62
N GLU A 72 3.92 9.12 8.23
CA GLU A 72 4.88 8.02 8.26
C GLU A 72 4.35 6.81 9.03
N ASP A 73 3.70 7.03 10.18
CA ASP A 73 3.05 5.95 10.94
C ASP A 73 1.88 5.33 10.18
N ALA A 74 1.04 6.14 9.54
CA ALA A 74 -0.05 5.66 8.69
C ALA A 74 0.48 4.88 7.48
N ALA A 75 1.56 5.34 6.85
CA ALA A 75 2.21 4.66 5.74
C ALA A 75 2.84 3.33 6.20
N LYS A 76 3.51 3.30 7.35
CA LYS A 76 4.07 2.07 7.94
C LYS A 76 2.99 1.05 8.27
N LYS A 77 1.85 1.48 8.83
CA LYS A 77 0.69 0.61 9.08
C LYS A 77 0.07 0.09 7.79
N THR A 78 -0.03 0.94 6.77
CA THR A 78 -0.55 0.57 5.45
C THR A 78 0.35 -0.46 4.79
N ILE A 79 1.65 -0.20 4.74
CA ILE A 79 2.65 -1.13 4.21
C ILE A 79 2.61 -2.44 5.01
N GLY A 80 2.67 -2.39 6.34
CA GLY A 80 2.62 -3.56 7.21
C GLY A 80 1.33 -4.38 7.11
N TYR A 81 0.20 -3.75 6.78
CA TYR A 81 -1.06 -4.45 6.50
C TYR A 81 -1.01 -5.18 5.15
N PHE A 82 -0.42 -4.57 4.13
CA PHE A 82 -0.36 -5.14 2.78
C PHE A 82 0.81 -6.09 2.54
N THR A 83 1.92 -6.01 3.29
CA THR A 83 3.08 -6.90 3.11
C THR A 83 2.75 -8.38 3.32
N PRO A 84 2.02 -8.81 4.38
CA PRO A 84 1.62 -10.21 4.56
C PRO A 84 0.57 -10.68 3.54
N ILE A 85 -0.28 -9.76 3.04
CA ILE A 85 -1.28 -10.05 2.00
C ILE A 85 -0.61 -10.18 0.62
N ALA A 86 0.50 -9.46 0.42
CA ALA A 86 1.34 -9.54 -0.77
C ALA A 86 2.29 -10.75 -0.74
N ASP A 87 2.65 -11.24 0.46
CA ASP A 87 3.44 -12.45 0.61
C ASP A 87 2.57 -13.67 0.29
N ARG A 88 2.71 -14.13 -0.94
CA ARG A 88 2.01 -15.29 -1.48
C ARG A 88 2.74 -16.60 -1.16
N ASN A 89 3.90 -16.53 -0.51
CA ASN A 89 4.66 -17.72 -0.18
C ASN A 89 3.97 -18.48 0.94
N VAL A 90 3.74 -19.76 0.71
CA VAL A 90 3.14 -20.66 1.68
C VAL A 90 4.13 -21.75 2.06
N GLY A 91 4.11 -22.14 3.33
CA GLY A 91 4.86 -23.30 3.80
C GLY A 91 4.26 -24.62 3.34
N ARG A 92 4.94 -25.73 3.62
CA ARG A 92 4.49 -27.11 3.29
C ARG A 92 3.08 -27.38 3.81
N GLU A 93 2.86 -27.17 5.10
CA GLU A 93 1.59 -27.51 5.77
C GLU A 93 0.45 -26.59 5.31
N GLU A 94 0.74 -25.31 5.09
CA GLU A 94 -0.23 -24.35 4.54
C GLU A 94 -0.62 -24.71 3.11
N GLY A 95 0.35 -25.04 2.26
CA GLY A 95 0.10 -25.52 0.90
C GLY A 95 -0.76 -26.79 0.89
N LYS A 96 -0.45 -27.75 1.76
CA LYS A 96 -1.26 -28.98 1.93
C LYS A 96 -2.68 -28.69 2.40
N ALA A 97 -2.86 -27.74 3.32
CA ALA A 97 -4.17 -27.34 3.81
C ALA A 97 -5.01 -26.68 2.71
N ILE A 98 -4.41 -25.76 1.94
CA ILE A 98 -5.07 -25.09 0.81
C ILE A 98 -5.49 -26.12 -0.25
N ILE A 99 -4.62 -27.07 -0.59
CA ILE A 99 -4.96 -28.16 -1.53
C ILE A 99 -6.12 -28.99 -1.00
N ARG A 100 -6.07 -29.40 0.28
CA ARG A 100 -7.13 -30.21 0.89
C ARG A 100 -8.49 -29.52 0.79
N GLU A 101 -8.52 -28.22 1.08
CA GLU A 101 -9.75 -27.43 1.01
C GLU A 101 -10.24 -27.28 -0.43
N SER A 102 -9.33 -26.97 -1.35
CA SER A 102 -9.67 -26.83 -2.77
C SER A 102 -10.24 -28.12 -3.35
N VAL A 103 -9.67 -29.28 -3.04
CA VAL A 103 -10.14 -30.59 -3.53
C VAL A 103 -11.48 -30.95 -2.86
N THR A 104 -11.68 -30.63 -1.58
CA THR A 104 -12.97 -30.80 -0.88
C THR A 104 -14.09 -29.95 -1.51
N ARG A 105 -13.78 -28.71 -1.90
CA ARG A 105 -14.70 -27.86 -2.65
C ARG A 105 -15.07 -28.49 -3.99
N THR A 106 -14.09 -28.95 -4.77
CA THR A 106 -14.34 -29.64 -6.03
C THR A 106 -15.24 -30.88 -5.84
N ALA A 107 -15.02 -31.67 -4.79
CA ALA A 107 -15.87 -32.82 -4.48
C ALA A 107 -17.34 -32.41 -4.27
N THR A 108 -17.56 -31.28 -3.60
CA THR A 108 -18.90 -30.74 -3.36
C THR A 108 -19.56 -30.26 -4.66
N VAL A 109 -18.79 -29.57 -5.51
CA VAL A 109 -19.24 -29.12 -6.84
C VAL A 109 -19.64 -30.30 -7.72
N ILE A 110 -18.86 -31.39 -7.73
CA ILE A 110 -19.16 -32.60 -8.48
C ILE A 110 -20.45 -33.26 -7.98
N LYS A 111 -20.59 -33.47 -6.66
CA LYS A 111 -21.80 -34.09 -6.07
C LYS A 111 -23.06 -33.32 -6.43
N TYR A 112 -23.02 -32.01 -6.27
CA TYR A 112 -24.15 -31.14 -6.61
C TYR A 112 -24.39 -31.14 -8.13
N GLY A 113 -23.33 -31.09 -8.93
CA GLY A 113 -23.39 -31.16 -10.39
C GLY A 113 -24.10 -32.43 -10.88
N ILE A 114 -23.76 -33.60 -10.33
CA ILE A 114 -24.42 -34.87 -10.66
C ILE A 114 -25.92 -34.79 -10.35
N LEU A 115 -26.29 -34.37 -9.13
CA LEU A 115 -27.70 -34.28 -8.71
C LEU A 115 -28.50 -33.33 -9.59
N LYS A 116 -27.94 -32.13 -9.84
CA LYS A 116 -28.55 -31.10 -10.68
C LYS A 116 -28.77 -31.60 -12.10
N ILE A 117 -27.73 -32.14 -12.74
CA ILE A 117 -27.80 -32.60 -14.14
C ILE A 117 -28.78 -33.77 -14.27
N ARG A 118 -28.81 -34.71 -13.32
CA ARG A 118 -29.80 -35.81 -13.27
C ARG A 118 -31.23 -35.28 -13.18
N TYR A 119 -31.47 -34.30 -12.31
CA TYR A 119 -32.78 -33.69 -12.13
C TYR A 119 -33.24 -32.92 -13.38
N GLU A 120 -32.34 -32.16 -13.99
CA GLU A 120 -32.62 -31.31 -15.14
C GLU A 120 -32.53 -32.03 -16.49
N ASN A 121 -32.22 -33.33 -16.53
CA ASN A 121 -31.86 -34.02 -17.77
C ASN A 121 -32.94 -33.95 -18.87
N ASN A 122 -34.21 -33.88 -18.47
CA ASN A 122 -35.35 -33.76 -19.40
C ASN A 122 -35.85 -32.31 -19.58
N LEU A 123 -35.22 -31.34 -18.91
CA LEU A 123 -35.70 -29.97 -18.79
C LEU A 123 -34.73 -28.94 -19.41
N SER A 124 -33.43 -29.27 -19.49
CA SER A 124 -32.40 -28.35 -19.95
C SER A 124 -32.10 -28.52 -21.44
N PRO A 125 -31.86 -27.43 -22.19
CA PRO A 125 -31.26 -27.52 -23.51
C PRO A 125 -29.81 -28.01 -23.41
N GLY A 126 -29.36 -28.81 -24.38
CA GLY A 126 -27.99 -29.34 -24.45
C GLY A 126 -27.80 -30.73 -23.84
N SER A 127 -26.77 -31.45 -24.28
CA SER A 127 -26.48 -32.80 -23.77
C SER A 127 -26.01 -32.73 -22.31
N ALA A 128 -26.31 -33.78 -21.52
CA ALA A 128 -25.72 -33.92 -20.18
C ALA A 128 -24.19 -33.94 -20.24
N ASP A 129 -23.61 -34.54 -21.29
CA ASP A 129 -22.17 -34.60 -21.53
C ASP A 129 -21.53 -33.20 -21.64
N ASP A 130 -22.13 -32.29 -22.39
CA ASP A 130 -21.61 -30.93 -22.56
C ASP A 130 -21.68 -30.15 -21.24
N ARG A 131 -22.75 -30.36 -20.46
CA ARG A 131 -22.91 -29.73 -19.14
C ARG A 131 -21.89 -30.27 -18.14
N ILE A 132 -21.62 -31.58 -18.13
CA ILE A 132 -20.57 -32.19 -17.31
C ILE A 132 -19.21 -31.60 -17.66
N LYS A 133 -18.85 -31.59 -18.96
CA LYS A 133 -17.57 -31.04 -19.43
C LYS A 133 -17.44 -29.55 -19.09
N GLY A 134 -18.51 -28.77 -19.29
CA GLY A 134 -18.52 -27.35 -18.97
C GLY A 134 -18.34 -27.08 -17.47
N LEU A 135 -18.98 -27.86 -16.61
CA LEU A 135 -18.84 -27.77 -15.16
C LEU A 135 -17.42 -28.08 -14.71
N ILE A 136 -16.86 -29.20 -15.17
CA ILE A 136 -15.48 -29.60 -14.79
C ILE A 136 -14.45 -28.60 -15.32
N ARG A 137 -14.60 -28.11 -16.56
CA ARG A 137 -13.71 -27.07 -17.10
C ARG A 137 -13.77 -25.78 -16.28
N THR A 138 -14.95 -25.37 -15.85
CA THR A 138 -15.12 -24.18 -15.01
C THR A 138 -14.45 -24.40 -13.66
N GLU A 139 -14.69 -25.54 -13.03
CA GLU A 139 -14.09 -25.89 -11.74
C GLU A 139 -12.56 -26.02 -11.82
N HIS A 140 -12.02 -26.56 -12.91
CA HIS A 140 -10.58 -26.59 -13.16
C HIS A 140 -9.98 -25.19 -13.24
N ASN A 141 -10.63 -24.28 -13.99
CA ASN A 141 -10.17 -22.90 -14.12
C ASN A 141 -10.22 -22.16 -12.77
N ASP A 142 -11.30 -22.32 -12.01
CA ASP A 142 -11.46 -21.73 -10.69
C ASP A 142 -10.40 -22.24 -9.72
N ARG A 143 -10.18 -23.56 -9.71
CA ARG A 143 -9.14 -24.21 -8.90
C ARG A 143 -7.75 -23.72 -9.27
N ASN A 144 -7.41 -23.67 -10.55
CA ASN A 144 -6.12 -23.15 -11.00
C ASN A 144 -5.94 -21.67 -10.67
N ALA A 145 -7.00 -20.87 -10.79
CA ALA A 145 -6.96 -19.46 -10.42
C ALA A 145 -6.78 -19.27 -8.92
N LEU A 146 -7.37 -20.13 -8.08
CA LEU A 146 -7.20 -20.12 -6.63
C LEU A 146 -5.78 -20.54 -6.25
N LEU A 147 -5.35 -21.72 -6.67
CA LEU A 147 -4.04 -22.28 -6.33
C LEU A 147 -2.89 -21.46 -6.93
N GLY A 148 -3.11 -20.84 -8.08
CA GLY A 148 -2.14 -19.96 -8.74
C GLY A 148 -1.84 -18.67 -7.98
N ARG A 149 -2.60 -18.36 -6.91
CA ARG A 149 -2.33 -17.23 -6.02
C ARG A 149 -1.24 -17.51 -5.00
N PHE A 150 -0.93 -18.78 -4.74
CA PHE A 150 0.02 -19.19 -3.71
C PHE A 150 1.30 -19.72 -4.35
N MET A 151 2.43 -19.41 -3.73
CA MET A 151 3.77 -19.79 -4.16
C MET A 151 4.37 -20.76 -3.14
N LEU A 152 4.86 -21.90 -3.60
CA LEU A 152 5.60 -22.89 -2.83
C LEU A 152 6.94 -23.09 -3.53
N VAL A 153 8.05 -22.77 -2.87
CA VAL A 153 9.42 -22.90 -3.43
C VAL A 153 9.52 -22.31 -4.85
N ASN A 154 9.16 -21.04 -5.00
CA ASN A 154 9.17 -20.32 -6.29
C ASN A 154 8.28 -20.93 -7.41
N ARG A 155 7.40 -21.88 -7.09
CA ARG A 155 6.37 -22.40 -8.02
C ARG A 155 4.97 -22.07 -7.53
N LYS A 156 4.06 -21.76 -8.47
CA LYS A 156 2.65 -21.61 -8.14
C LYS A 156 2.07 -22.95 -7.72
N LEU A 157 1.29 -22.98 -6.63
CA LEU A 157 0.67 -24.19 -6.10
C LEU A 157 -0.22 -24.91 -7.13
N SER A 158 -0.72 -24.22 -8.15
CA SER A 158 -1.47 -24.78 -9.27
C SER A 158 -0.70 -25.84 -10.09
N PHE A 159 0.62 -25.98 -9.90
CA PHE A 159 1.42 -27.02 -10.57
C PHE A 159 0.94 -28.45 -10.28
N VAL A 160 0.20 -28.65 -9.18
CA VAL A 160 -0.31 -29.97 -8.81
C VAL A 160 -1.43 -30.45 -9.72
N CYS A 161 -2.19 -29.53 -10.34
CA CYS A 161 -3.36 -29.84 -11.15
C CYS A 161 -3.00 -30.61 -12.42
N GLU A 162 -3.66 -31.74 -12.66
CA GLU A 162 -3.52 -32.52 -13.89
C GLU A 162 -4.83 -32.58 -14.69
N GLU A 163 -4.73 -32.64 -16.02
CA GLU A 163 -5.88 -32.86 -16.91
C GLU A 163 -6.45 -34.30 -16.83
N SER A 164 -5.61 -35.24 -16.38
CA SER A 164 -6.00 -36.63 -16.12
C SER A 164 -7.08 -36.71 -15.03
N ASP A 165 -6.95 -35.88 -14.00
CA ASP A 165 -7.89 -35.81 -12.88
C ASP A 165 -9.27 -35.30 -13.34
N ASP A 166 -9.29 -34.29 -14.20
CA ASP A 166 -10.54 -33.77 -14.77
C ASP A 166 -11.23 -34.83 -15.65
N SER A 167 -10.46 -35.61 -16.40
CA SER A 167 -10.98 -36.70 -17.22
C SER A 167 -11.66 -37.76 -16.34
N ALA A 168 -11.02 -38.16 -15.24
CA ALA A 168 -11.60 -39.10 -14.29
C ALA A 168 -12.87 -38.55 -13.61
N MET A 169 -12.89 -37.24 -13.29
CA MET A 169 -14.10 -36.59 -12.74
C MET A 169 -15.24 -36.58 -13.76
N ILE A 170 -14.95 -36.33 -15.04
CA ILE A 170 -15.96 -36.37 -16.12
C ILE A 170 -16.53 -37.78 -16.26
N GLU A 171 -15.70 -38.81 -16.27
CA GLU A 171 -16.16 -40.20 -16.38
C GLU A 171 -17.05 -40.59 -15.19
N LEU A 172 -16.61 -40.32 -13.96
CA LEU A 172 -17.41 -40.59 -12.76
C LEU A 172 -18.76 -39.85 -12.79
N MET A 173 -18.76 -38.58 -13.20
CA MET A 173 -19.99 -37.81 -13.34
C MET A 173 -20.94 -38.45 -14.36
N LYS A 174 -20.42 -38.92 -15.50
CA LYS A 174 -21.22 -39.58 -16.53
C LYS A 174 -21.83 -40.88 -16.02
N GLU A 175 -21.04 -41.72 -15.36
CA GLU A 175 -21.50 -42.98 -14.77
C GLU A 175 -22.70 -42.72 -13.85
N HIS A 176 -22.59 -41.77 -12.93
CA HIS A 176 -23.69 -41.43 -12.04
C HIS A 176 -24.84 -40.70 -12.73
N VAL A 177 -24.59 -39.85 -13.72
CA VAL A 177 -25.67 -39.12 -14.41
C VAL A 177 -26.54 -40.06 -15.24
N TYR A 178 -25.95 -41.08 -15.87
CA TYR A 178 -26.69 -42.07 -16.67
C TYR A 178 -27.11 -43.32 -15.89
N MET A 179 -26.69 -43.46 -14.64
CA MET A 179 -27.12 -44.56 -13.76
C MET A 179 -28.64 -44.62 -13.63
N SER A 180 -29.20 -45.82 -13.74
CA SER A 180 -30.64 -46.05 -13.61
C SER A 180 -31.16 -45.65 -12.22
N LYS A 181 -32.43 -45.23 -12.14
CA LYS A 181 -33.00 -44.68 -10.89
C LYS A 181 -33.01 -45.68 -9.73
N ASP A 182 -33.15 -46.97 -10.03
CA ASP A 182 -33.12 -48.10 -9.10
C ASP A 182 -31.74 -48.36 -8.50
N LYS A 183 -30.67 -48.01 -9.23
CA LYS A 183 -29.27 -48.20 -8.78
C LYS A 183 -28.69 -46.95 -8.12
N PHE A 184 -29.21 -45.78 -8.46
CA PHE A 184 -28.70 -44.52 -7.95
C PHE A 184 -29.16 -44.24 -6.52
N THR A 185 -28.20 -43.98 -5.63
CA THR A 185 -28.46 -43.33 -4.34
C THR A 185 -27.49 -42.17 -4.13
N ALA A 186 -27.94 -41.12 -3.45
CA ALA A 186 -27.08 -39.98 -3.12
C ALA A 186 -25.90 -40.39 -2.22
N SER A 187 -26.09 -41.42 -1.37
CA SER A 187 -25.03 -41.96 -0.52
C SER A 187 -23.93 -42.66 -1.32
N LEU A 188 -24.31 -43.54 -2.26
CA LEU A 188 -23.34 -44.22 -3.13
C LEU A 188 -22.55 -43.20 -3.95
N MET A 189 -23.23 -42.25 -4.56
CA MET A 189 -22.60 -41.18 -5.32
C MET A 189 -21.63 -40.35 -4.47
N ALA A 190 -22.04 -39.97 -3.25
CA ALA A 190 -21.17 -39.22 -2.36
C ALA A 190 -19.92 -40.02 -1.96
N GLN A 191 -20.05 -41.33 -1.76
CA GLN A 191 -18.95 -42.22 -1.42
C GLN A 191 -17.95 -42.35 -2.56
N GLU A 192 -18.41 -42.59 -3.78
CA GLU A 192 -17.54 -42.77 -4.95
C GLU A 192 -16.84 -41.46 -5.35
N VAL A 193 -17.55 -40.33 -5.28
CA VAL A 193 -16.92 -39.00 -5.45
C VAL A 193 -15.85 -38.77 -4.37
N ASN A 194 -16.14 -39.05 -3.11
CA ASN A 194 -15.14 -38.87 -2.05
C ASN A 194 -13.91 -39.75 -2.29
N TYR A 195 -14.11 -41.01 -2.67
CA TYR A 195 -13.02 -41.94 -2.95
C TYR A 195 -12.09 -41.43 -4.06
N LEU A 196 -12.65 -40.98 -5.19
CA LEU A 196 -11.88 -40.37 -6.27
C LEU A 196 -11.10 -39.15 -5.76
N MET A 197 -11.78 -38.26 -5.03
CA MET A 197 -11.22 -37.00 -4.57
C MET A 197 -10.17 -37.15 -3.47
N ASP A 198 -10.27 -38.18 -2.63
CA ASP A 198 -9.22 -38.53 -1.67
C ASP A 198 -7.96 -39.06 -2.37
N GLY A 199 -8.13 -39.80 -3.49
CA GLY A 199 -7.02 -40.17 -4.36
C GLY A 199 -6.32 -38.95 -4.98
N VAL A 200 -7.09 -38.00 -5.51
CA VAL A 200 -6.56 -36.71 -6.04
C VAL A 200 -5.81 -35.94 -4.95
N LYS A 201 -6.41 -35.81 -3.76
CA LYS A 201 -5.83 -35.14 -2.60
C LYS A 201 -4.47 -35.73 -2.22
N ALA A 202 -4.39 -37.06 -2.11
CA ALA A 202 -3.15 -37.75 -1.77
C ALA A 202 -2.06 -37.49 -2.82
N ARG A 203 -2.38 -37.61 -4.12
CA ARG A 203 -1.42 -37.32 -5.21
C ARG A 203 -0.90 -35.89 -5.15
N TYR A 204 -1.78 -34.92 -4.97
CA TYR A 204 -1.40 -33.51 -4.90
C TYR A 204 -0.53 -33.19 -3.68
N GLN A 205 -0.82 -33.81 -2.53
CA GLN A 205 0.00 -33.66 -1.33
C GLN A 205 1.38 -34.32 -1.50
N ASN A 206 1.47 -35.46 -2.19
CA ASN A 206 2.75 -36.09 -2.52
C ASN A 206 3.59 -35.21 -3.44
N LYS A 207 2.99 -34.54 -4.44
CA LYS A 207 3.71 -33.58 -5.28
C LYS A 207 4.27 -32.38 -4.51
N ILE A 208 3.60 -31.93 -3.46
CA ILE A 208 4.16 -30.93 -2.54
C ILE A 208 5.38 -31.51 -1.81
N ASP A 209 5.27 -32.75 -1.36
CA ASP A 209 6.32 -33.44 -0.61
C ASP A 209 7.56 -33.73 -1.45
N GLU A 210 7.40 -33.97 -2.75
CA GLU A 210 8.51 -34.16 -3.70
C GLU A 210 9.22 -32.85 -4.07
N LEU A 211 8.59 -31.70 -3.84
CA LEU A 211 9.14 -30.38 -4.19
C LEU A 211 10.06 -29.81 -3.10
N LEU A 212 9.98 -30.33 -1.87
CA LEU A 212 10.66 -29.82 -0.66
C LEU A 212 11.64 -30.86 -0.11
#